data_AF-A0A2N5A354-F1
#
_entry.id   AF-A0A2N5A354-F1
#
_cell.length_a   1.000
_cell.length_b   1.000
_cell.length_c   1.000
_cell.angle_alpha   90.00
_cell.angle_beta   90.00
_cell.angle_gamma   90.00
#
_symmetry.space_group_name_H-M   'P 1'
#
loop_
_entity.id
_entity.type
_entity.pdbx_description
1 polymer ?
#
loop_
_entity_poly.entity_id
_entity_poly.type
_entity_poly.pdbx_seq_one_letter_code
_entity_poly.pdbx_strand_id
1 'polypeptide(L)' 'MVISIRRSRPDEGDKLIAIWCRSVDATHDFLSKAYRKELEEMVRAFLPEAPLWVAANTQDQPIAFMLLTGEHMDA' A
#
# COMPACT_ATOMS: atom_id res chain seq x y z
N MET A 1 -2.62 -3.77 21.18
CA MET A 1 -1.76 -3.40 20.04
C MET A 1 -1.84 -1.89 19.88
N VAL A 2 -0.71 -1.18 19.90
CA VAL A 2 -0.67 0.27 19.65
C VAL A 2 -0.35 0.47 18.17
N ILE A 3 -1.11 1.32 17.50
CA ILE A 3 -0.90 1.71 16.10
C ILE A 3 -0.58 3.19 16.06
N SER A 4 0.47 3.55 15.31
CA SER A 4 0.81 4.94 15.00
C SER A 4 0.59 5.21 13.51
N ILE A 5 0.20 6.45 13.18
CA ILE A 5 0.10 6.91 11.79
C ILE A 5 1.29 7.82 11.50
N ARG A 6 2.01 7.56 10.41
CA ARG A 6 3.18 8.35 9.98
C ARG A 6 3.32 8.35 8.46
N ARG A 7 4.25 9.14 7.92
CA ARG A 7 4.61 9.07 6.50
C ARG A 7 5.38 7.77 6.18
N SER A 8 5.21 7.28 4.96
CA SER A 8 6.01 6.19 4.39
C SER A 8 7.48 6.59 4.26
N ARG A 9 8.35 5.58 4.23
CA ARG A 9 9.78 5.74 3.93
C ARG A 9 10.13 5.04 2.61
N PRO A 10 11.14 5.51 1.86
CA PRO A 10 11.51 4.89 0.57
C PRO A 10 11.92 3.41 0.66
N ASP A 11 12.49 2.98 1.78
CA ASP A 11 12.90 1.59 2.03
C ASP A 11 11.75 0.65 2.40
N GLU A 12 10.52 1.16 2.48
CA GLU A 12 9.33 0.38 2.83
C GLU A 12 8.52 -0.07 1.61
N GLY A 13 8.91 0.31 0.40
CA GLY A 13 8.17 0.04 -0.84
C GLY A 13 7.75 -1.43 -0.99
N ASP A 14 8.69 -2.37 -0.84
CA ASP A 14 8.40 -3.81 -0.96
C ASP A 14 7.35 -4.29 0.04
N LYS A 15 7.35 -3.74 1.27
CA LYS A 15 6.35 -4.07 2.28
C LYS A 15 4.99 -3.55 1.83
N LEU A 16 4.91 -2.28 1.40
CA LEU A 16 3.67 -1.65 0.94
C LEU A 16 3.06 -2.38 -0.26
N ILE A 17 3.89 -2.79 -1.23
CA ILE A 17 3.48 -3.62 -2.36
C ILE A 17 2.92 -4.96 -1.85
N ALA A 18 3.57 -5.61 -0.89
CA ALA A 18 3.05 -6.85 -0.31
C ALA A 18 1.70 -6.65 0.43
N ILE A 19 1.49 -5.49 1.06
CA ILE A 19 0.18 -5.11 1.65
C ILE A 19 -0.88 -4.98 0.57
N TRP A 20 -0.56 -4.29 -0.53
CA TRP A 20 -1.46 -4.12 -1.64
C TRP A 20 -1.81 -5.48 -2.26
N CYS A 21 -0.81 -6.31 -2.58
CA CYS A 21 -1.02 -7.62 -3.17
C CYS A 21 -1.96 -8.49 -2.32
N ARG A 22 -1.69 -8.64 -1.02
CA ARG A 22 -2.54 -9.45 -0.14
C ARG A 22 -3.96 -8.89 0.01
N SER A 23 -4.11 -7.57 -0.03
CA SER A 23 -5.42 -6.92 0.05
C SER A 23 -6.23 -7.19 -1.22
N VAL A 24 -5.61 -7.03 -2.38
CA VAL A 24 -6.24 -7.30 -3.67
C VAL A 24 -6.60 -8.77 -3.82
N ASP A 25 -5.69 -9.68 -3.47
CA ASP A 25 -5.95 -11.11 -3.55
C ASP A 25 -7.06 -11.57 -2.59
N ALA A 26 -7.27 -10.86 -1.47
CA ALA A 26 -8.29 -11.20 -0.47
C ALA A 26 -9.68 -10.62 -0.79
N THR A 27 -9.78 -9.53 -1.55
CA THR A 27 -11.06 -8.79 -1.71
C THR A 27 -11.41 -8.42 -3.14
N HIS A 28 -10.50 -8.58 -4.10
CA HIS A 28 -10.68 -8.20 -5.51
C HIS A 28 -10.62 -9.43 -6.44
N ASP A 29 -11.30 -10.50 -6.06
CA ASP A 29 -11.41 -11.75 -6.85
C ASP A 29 -12.07 -11.55 -8.23
N PHE A 30 -12.75 -10.42 -8.42
CA PHE A 30 -13.30 -9.98 -9.71
C PHE A 30 -12.23 -9.58 -10.75
N LEU A 31 -10.98 -9.31 -10.33
CA LEU A 31 -9.90 -8.99 -11.27
C LEU A 31 -9.42 -10.25 -12.00
N SER A 32 -9.25 -10.14 -13.31
CA SER A 32 -8.58 -11.19 -14.06
C SER A 32 -7.11 -11.28 -13.63
N LYS A 33 -6.51 -12.48 -13.70
CA LYS A 33 -5.09 -12.68 -13.36
C LYS A 33 -4.14 -11.83 -14.21
N ALA A 34 -4.49 -11.62 -15.48
CA ALA A 34 -3.71 -10.78 -16.38
C ALA A 34 -3.73 -9.32 -15.91
N TYR A 35 -4.93 -8.78 -15.66
CA TYR A 35 -5.08 -7.39 -15.24
C TYR A 35 -4.52 -7.13 -13.84
N ARG A 36 -4.68 -8.08 -12.92
CA ARG A 36 -4.04 -8.06 -11.60
C ARG A 36 -2.51 -7.93 -11.68
N LYS A 37 -1.87 -8.58 -12.66
CA LYS A 37 -0.43 -8.50 -12.89
C LYS A 37 -0.03 -7.15 -13.48
N GLU A 38 -0.78 -6.64 -14.45
CA GLU A 38 -0.55 -5.30 -15.03
C GLU A 38 -0.65 -4.21 -13.95
N LEU A 39 -1.66 -4.27 -13.09
CA LEU A 39 -1.80 -3.36 -11.96
C LEU A 39 -0.63 -3.46 -10.98
N GLU A 40 -0.13 -4.66 -10.71
CA GLU A 40 1.03 -4.84 -9.83
C GLU A 40 2.27 -4.14 -10.36
N GLU A 41 2.52 -4.22 -11.67
CA GLU A 41 3.66 -3.54 -12.30
C GLU A 41 3.55 -2.02 -12.13
N MET A 42 2.34 -1.45 -12.31
CA MET A 42 2.08 -0.02 -12.07
C MET A 42 2.27 0.36 -10.59
N VAL A 43 1.72 -0.44 -9.68
CA VAL A 43 1.79 -0.19 -8.23
C VAL A 43 3.23 -0.30 -7.71
N ARG A 44 4.03 -1.22 -8.25
CA ARG A 44 5.46 -1.36 -7.92
C ARG A 44 6.27 -0.14 -8.31
N ALA A 45 5.95 0.50 -9.44
CA ALA A 45 6.59 1.74 -9.85
C ALA A 45 6.15 2.95 -9.01
N PHE A 46 4.91 2.93 -8.50
CA PHE A 46 4.31 4.10 -7.84
C PHE A 46 4.50 4.15 -6.32
N LEU A 47 4.20 3.06 -5.60
CA LEU A 47 4.15 3.08 -4.13
C LEU A 47 5.46 3.48 -3.43
N PRO A 48 6.67 3.10 -3.91
CA PRO A 48 7.91 3.51 -3.26
C PRO A 48 8.14 5.02 -3.23
N GLU A 49 7.59 5.75 -4.20
CA GLU A 49 7.79 7.20 -4.36
C GLU A 49 6.58 8.02 -3.89
N ALA A 50 5.41 7.39 -3.73
CA ALA A 50 4.18 8.05 -3.34
C ALA A 50 4.24 8.59 -1.89
N PRO A 51 3.69 9.79 -1.62
CA PRO A 51 3.69 10.41 -0.29
C PRO A 51 2.61 9.78 0.62
N LEU A 52 2.74 8.48 0.89
CA LEU A 52 1.73 7.71 1.61
C LEU A 52 1.74 8.02 3.11
N TRP A 53 0.58 7.83 3.72
CA TRP A 53 0.46 7.62 5.15
C TRP A 53 0.42 6.13 5.42
N VAL A 54 1.12 5.68 6.46
CA VAL A 54 1.16 4.27 6.88
C VAL A 54 0.68 4.13 8.31
N ALA A 55 -0.06 3.07 8.57
CA ALA A 55 -0.29 2.57 9.93
C ALA A 55 0.87 1.66 10.30
N ALA A 56 1.62 2.02 11.34
CA ALA A 56 2.77 1.28 11.83
C ALA A 56 2.46 0.61 13.18
N ASN A 57 2.99 -0.61 13.36
CA ASN A 57 2.90 -1.33 14.62
C ASN A 57 3.99 -0.88 15.62
N THR A 58 4.08 -1.53 16.78
CA THR A 58 5.06 -1.18 17.83
C THR A 58 6.53 -1.42 17.45
N GLN A 59 6.79 -2.18 16.38
CA GLN A 59 8.13 -2.37 15.79
C GLN A 59 8.38 -1.39 14.64
N ASP A 60 7.53 -0.37 14.51
CA ASP A 60 7.54 0.61 13.43
C ASP A 60 7.40 -0.01 12.03
N GLN A 61 6.76 -1.19 11.92
CA GLN A 61 6.53 -1.85 10.63
C GLN A 61 5.19 -1.43 10.05
N PRO A 62 5.11 -1.09 8.75
CA PRO A 62 3.87 -0.75 8.09
C PRO A 62 2.96 -1.99 8.00
N ILE A 63 1.71 -1.84 8.45
CA ILE A 63 0.68 -2.89 8.40
C ILE A 63 -0.51 -2.52 7.50
N ALA A 64 -0.67 -1.24 7.20
CA ALA A 64 -1.61 -0.69 6.21
C ALA A 64 -1.09 0.66 5.69
N PHE A 65 -1.63 1.15 4.57
CA PHE A 65 -1.31 2.47 4.03
C PHE A 65 -2.54 3.14 3.41
N MET A 66 -2.41 4.44 3.20
CA MET A 66 -3.41 5.31 2.58
C MET A 66 -2.69 6.39 1.77
N LEU A 67 -3.18 6.69 0.57
CA LEU A 67 -2.79 7.87 -0.18
C LEU A 67 -3.85 8.96 0.02
N LEU A 68 -3.41 10.16 0.40
CA LEU A 68 -4.27 11.33 0.58
C LEU A 68 -3.74 12.49 -0.27
N THR A 69 -4.59 13.02 -1.13
CA THR A 69 -4.37 14.29 -1.84
C THR A 69 -5.33 15.34 -1.29
N GLY A 70 -4.81 16.30 -0.53
CA GLY A 70 -5.65 17.24 0.22
C GLY A 70 -6.50 16.51 1.27
N GLU A 71 -7.82 16.62 1.14
CA GLU A 71 -8.80 15.94 2.00
C GLU A 71 -9.39 14.68 1.34
N HIS A 72 -8.88 14.28 0.17
CA HIS A 72 -9.39 13.15 -0.60
C HIS A 72 -8.50 11.92 -0.50
N MET A 73 -9.12 10.75 -0.34
CA MET A 73 -8.45 9.47 -0.44
C MET A 73 -8.37 9.06 -1.91
N ASP A 74 -7.14 8.82 -2.37
CA ASP A 74 -6.89 8.29 -3.71
C ASP A 74 -6.94 6.74 -3.63
N ALA A 75 -7.65 6.12 -4.57
CA ALA A 75 -7.88 4.68 -4.64
C ALA A 75 -7.56 4.13 -6.03
#